data_AF-A0A379FSZ2-F1
#
_entry.id   AF-A0A379FSZ2-F1
#
_cell.length_a   1.000
_cell.length_b   1.000
_cell.length_c   1.000
_cell.angle_alpha   90.00
_cell.angle_beta   90.00
_cell.angle_gamma   90.00
#
_symmetry.space_group_name_H-M   'P 1'
#
loop_
_entity.id
_entity.type
_entity.pdbx_description
1 polymer ?
#
loop_
_entity_poly.entity_id
_entity_poly.type
_entity_poly.pdbx_seq_one_letter_code
_entity_poly.pdbx_strand_id
1 'polypeptide(L)'
;MATVGRLAVLPNGANVIPSEVTFSVDIRSKNDIALRKVIEQVIELTEQVSNSLAISSDIVQPLYVQPTELNSDIHQLMQQHASDQNLRFRSMVSGAGHDTMILQVLLKQG
;
A
#
# COMPACT_ATOMS: atom_id res chain seq x y z
N MET A 1 -1.82 4.26 -4.91
CA MET A 1 -2.35 3.17 -5.76
C MET A 1 -3.04 2.16 -4.88
N ALA A 2 -4.07 1.50 -5.39
CA ALA A 2 -4.75 0.40 -4.73
C ALA A 2 -4.92 -0.73 -5.76
N THR A 3 -4.69 -1.97 -5.35
CA THR A 3 -4.72 -3.14 -6.23
C THR A 3 -5.47 -4.27 -5.56
N VAL A 4 -6.38 -4.93 -6.28
CA VAL A 4 -6.91 -6.24 -5.89
C VAL A 4 -5.97 -7.31 -6.42
N GLY A 5 -5.19 -7.92 -5.54
CA GLY A 5 -4.14 -8.88 -5.93
C GLY A 5 -4.61 -10.34 -5.97
N ARG A 6 -5.64 -10.67 -5.19
CA ARG A 6 -6.24 -12.00 -5.12
C ARG A 6 -7.76 -11.87 -5.06
N LEU A 7 -8.45 -12.76 -5.76
CA LEU A 7 -9.90 -12.90 -5.74
C LEU A 7 -10.24 -14.39 -5.76
N ALA A 8 -11.00 -14.84 -4.77
CA ALA A 8 -11.57 -16.18 -4.70
C ALA A 8 -13.08 -16.03 -4.64
N VAL A 9 -13.77 -16.67 -5.57
CA VAL A 9 -15.24 -16.73 -5.64
C VAL A 9 -15.63 -18.15 -5.33
N LEU A 10 -16.60 -18.37 -4.45
CA LEU A 10 -17.10 -19.70 -4.11
C LEU A 10 -18.62 -19.75 -4.33
N PRO A 11 -19.16 -20.86 -4.88
CA PRO A 11 -18.46 -22.07 -5.33
C PRO A 11 -17.80 -21.94 -6.73
N ASN A 12 -17.85 -20.77 -7.37
CA ASN A 12 -17.28 -20.49 -8.69
C ASN A 12 -17.90 -21.27 -9.87
N GLY A 13 -19.16 -21.67 -9.77
CA GLY A 13 -19.88 -22.26 -10.90
C GLY A 13 -20.31 -21.18 -11.90
N ALA A 14 -20.11 -21.40 -13.20
CA ALA A 14 -20.45 -20.42 -14.23
C ALA A 14 -21.94 -20.01 -14.25
N ASN A 15 -22.81 -20.86 -13.71
CA ASN A 15 -24.24 -20.66 -13.60
C ASN A 15 -24.75 -20.73 -12.15
N VAL A 16 -23.87 -20.59 -11.16
CA VAL A 16 -24.20 -20.66 -9.73
C VAL A 16 -23.94 -19.31 -9.09
N ILE A 17 -24.93 -18.77 -8.38
CA ILE A 17 -24.77 -17.53 -7.63
C ILE A 17 -23.69 -17.73 -6.56
N PRO A 18 -22.65 -16.89 -6.50
CA PRO A 18 -21.63 -17.00 -5.46
C PRO A 18 -22.23 -16.87 -4.06
N SER A 19 -21.84 -17.78 -3.17
CA SER A 19 -22.20 -17.71 -1.75
C SER A 19 -21.16 -16.93 -0.94
N GLU A 20 -19.91 -16.87 -1.42
CA GLU A 20 -18.81 -16.22 -0.72
C GLU A 20 -17.79 -15.67 -1.71
N VAL A 21 -17.23 -14.49 -1.41
CA VAL A 21 -16.12 -13.91 -2.14
C VAL A 21 -15.07 -13.42 -1.15
N THR A 22 -13.85 -13.91 -1.28
CA THR A 22 -12.70 -13.43 -0.52
C THR A 22 -11.71 -12.75 -1.46
N PHE A 23 -11.30 -11.53 -1.16
CA PHE A 23 -10.31 -10.81 -1.95
C PHE A 23 -9.31 -10.06 -1.07
N SER A 24 -8.16 -9.73 -1.64
CA SER A 24 -7.15 -8.90 -0.98
C SER A 24 -7.08 -7.52 -1.62
N VAL A 25 -6.75 -6.51 -0.83
CA VAL A 25 -6.48 -5.15 -1.31
C VAL A 25 -5.11 -4.72 -0.79
N ASP A 26 -4.22 -4.33 -1.70
CA ASP A 26 -2.92 -3.74 -1.40
C ASP A 26 -2.97 -2.24 -1.75
N ILE A 27 -2.78 -1.37 -0.75
CA ILE A 27 -2.83 0.08 -0.90
C ILE A 27 -1.46 0.66 -0.56
N ARG A 28 -0.90 1.46 -1.48
CA ARG A 28 0.41 2.11 -1.32
C ARG A 28 0.34 3.59 -1.65
N SER A 29 0.97 4.41 -0.82
CA SER A 29 1.10 5.86 -0.99
C SER A 29 2.39 6.34 -0.32
N LYS A 30 2.98 7.44 -0.83
CA LYS A 30 4.07 8.15 -0.14
C LYS A 30 3.56 9.07 0.97
N ASN A 31 2.27 9.39 0.96
CA ASN A 31 1.61 10.28 1.90
C ASN A 31 0.72 9.44 2.83
N ASP A 32 1.03 9.45 4.13
CA ASP A 32 0.35 8.67 5.17
C ASP A 32 -1.11 9.10 5.36
N ILE A 33 -1.40 10.41 5.31
CA ILE A 33 -2.76 10.94 5.42
C ILE A 33 -3.62 10.42 4.26
N ALA A 34 -3.08 10.47 3.04
CA ALA A 34 -3.77 9.93 1.87
C ALA A 34 -3.93 8.40 1.96
N LEU A 35 -2.96 7.68 2.52
CA LEU A 35 -3.03 6.23 2.73
C LEU A 35 -4.19 5.86 3.66
N ARG A 36 -4.22 6.48 4.85
CA ARG A 36 -5.26 6.26 5.87
C ARG A 36 -6.65 6.58 5.33
N LYS A 37 -6.79 7.71 4.64
CA LYS A 37 -8.06 8.10 4.02
C LYS A 37 -8.58 7.06 3.03
N VAL A 38 -7.71 6.48 2.19
CA VAL A 38 -8.12 5.45 1.23
C VAL A 38 -8.48 4.15 1.94
N ILE A 39 -7.76 3.77 3.00
CA ILE A 39 -8.10 2.60 3.82
C ILE A 39 -9.50 2.77 4.43
N GLU A 40 -9.77 3.91 5.08
CA GLU A 40 -11.09 4.22 5.66
C GLU A 40 -12.20 4.16 4.61
N GLN A 41 -11.99 4.81 3.45
CA GLN A 41 -12.96 4.79 2.35
C GLN A 41 -13.28 3.38 1.83
N VAL A 42 -12.27 2.50 1.76
CA VAL A 42 -12.47 1.11 1.32
C VAL A 42 -13.31 0.34 2.34
N ILE A 43 -13.03 0.53 3.63
CA ILE A 43 -13.77 -0.12 4.72
C ILE A 43 -15.23 0.36 4.71
N GLU A 44 -15.44 1.69 4.76
CA GLU A 44 -16.78 2.29 4.75
C GLU A 44 -17.60 1.87 3.52
N LEU A 45 -16.99 1.88 2.34
CA LEU A 45 -17.67 1.46 1.11
C LEU A 45 -18.04 -0.03 1.15
N THR A 46 -17.17 -0.88 1.70
CA THR A 46 -17.44 -2.32 1.82
C THR A 46 -18.62 -2.57 2.76
N GLU A 47 -18.66 -1.90 3.90
CA GLU A 47 -19.76 -1.99 4.85
C GLU A 47 -21.08 -1.46 4.25
N GLN A 48 -21.03 -0.30 3.59
CA GLN A 48 -22.19 0.30 2.93
C GLN A 48 -22.78 -0.62 1.87
N VAL A 49 -21.95 -1.14 0.97
CA VAL A 49 -22.37 -2.07 -0.10
C VAL A 49 -22.93 -3.34 0.50
N SER A 50 -22.26 -3.93 1.50
CA SER A 50 -22.72 -5.15 2.17
C SER A 50 -24.11 -4.98 2.78
N ASN A 51 -24.32 -3.87 3.50
CA ASN A 51 -25.61 -3.53 4.09
C ASN A 51 -26.70 -3.35 3.02
N SER A 52 -26.41 -2.62 1.94
CA SER A 52 -27.36 -2.39 0.84
C SER A 52 -27.78 -3.67 0.11
N LEU A 53 -26.91 -4.67 0.08
CA LEU A 53 -27.15 -5.96 -0.57
C LEU A 53 -27.65 -7.03 0.43
N ALA A 54 -27.82 -6.67 1.70
CA ALA A 54 -28.18 -7.59 2.79
C ALA A 54 -27.25 -8.81 2.89
N ILE A 55 -25.96 -8.59 2.69
CA ILE A 55 -24.90 -9.60 2.86
C ILE A 55 -23.99 -9.24 4.04
N SER A 56 -23.30 -10.24 4.58
CA SER A 56 -22.26 -10.04 5.60
C SER A 56 -20.90 -9.74 4.97
N SER A 57 -20.11 -8.88 5.60
CA SER A 57 -18.68 -8.73 5.31
C SER A 57 -17.85 -8.92 6.57
N ASP A 58 -16.63 -9.41 6.38
CA ASP A 58 -15.58 -9.47 7.40
C ASP A 58 -14.32 -8.83 6.80
N ILE A 59 -13.68 -7.94 7.54
CA ILE A 59 -12.54 -7.16 7.06
C ILE A 59 -11.39 -7.32 8.06
N VAL A 60 -10.25 -7.79 7.55
CA VAL A 60 -9.02 -7.93 8.33
C VAL A 60 -7.93 -7.07 7.70
N GLN A 61 -7.31 -6.20 8.50
CA GLN A 61 -6.14 -5.42 8.12
C GLN A 61 -4.89 -5.96 8.82
N PRO A 62 -4.21 -7.00 8.26
CA PRO A 62 -3.10 -7.65 8.94
C PRO A 62 -1.79 -6.82 8.93
N LEU A 63 -1.69 -5.84 8.02
CA LEU A 63 -0.46 -5.08 7.81
C LEU A 63 -0.77 -3.60 7.61
N TYR A 64 -0.03 -2.76 8.32
CA TYR A 64 0.07 -1.33 8.08
C TYR A 64 1.53 -0.92 8.21
N VAL A 65 2.07 -0.28 7.17
CA VAL A 65 3.44 0.26 7.18
C VAL A 65 3.39 1.72 6.82
N GLN A 66 3.84 2.58 7.73
CA GLN A 66 3.90 4.01 7.48
C GLN A 66 4.90 4.33 6.36
N PRO A 67 4.54 5.19 5.39
CA PRO A 67 5.48 5.65 4.36
C PRO A 67 6.72 6.26 5.01
N THR A 68 7.89 5.78 4.59
CA THR A 68 9.17 6.18 5.17
C THR A 68 10.00 6.91 4.13
N GLU A 69 10.43 8.13 4.46
CA GLU A 69 11.32 8.91 3.62
C GLU A 69 12.78 8.51 3.88
N LEU A 70 13.57 8.48 2.80
CA LEU A 70 15.02 8.40 2.91
C LEU A 70 15.56 9.69 3.54
N ASN A 71 16.64 9.58 4.33
CA ASN A 71 17.34 10.74 4.86
C ASN A 71 17.69 11.75 3.73
N SER A 72 17.36 13.03 3.95
CA SER A 72 17.53 14.11 2.97
C SER A 72 18.98 14.33 2.56
N ASP A 73 19.90 14.24 3.52
CA ASP A 73 21.32 14.52 3.30
C ASP A 73 21.95 13.40 2.48
N ILE A 74 21.60 12.14 2.77
CA ILE A 74 22.00 10.98 1.96
C ILE A 74 21.45 11.13 0.54
N HIS A 75 20.16 11.47 0.41
CA HIS A 75 19.54 11.65 -0.90
C HIS A 75 20.21 12.77 -1.71
N GLN A 76 20.51 13.90 -1.08
CA GLN A 76 21.20 15.03 -1.72
C GLN A 76 22.65 14.66 -2.09
N LEU A 77 23.37 13.96 -1.23
CA LEU A 77 24.74 13.50 -1.48
C LEU A 77 24.79 12.56 -2.70
N MET A 78 23.83 11.64 -2.82
CA MET A 78 23.71 10.77 -3.99
C MET A 78 23.46 11.55 -5.28
N GLN A 79 22.59 12.56 -5.24
CA GLN A 79 22.32 13.42 -6.40
C GLN A 79 23.54 14.24 -6.81
N GLN A 80 24.27 14.80 -5.84
CA GLN A 80 25.48 15.58 -6.08
C GLN A 80 26.55 14.71 -6.76
N HIS A 81 26.83 13.52 -6.24
CA HIS A 81 27.81 12.61 -6.84
C HIS A 81 27.42 12.13 -8.25
N ALA A 82 26.13 11.94 -8.52
CA ALA A 82 25.67 11.61 -9.88
C ALA A 82 25.88 12.78 -10.84
N SER A 83 25.63 14.01 -10.37
CA SER A 83 25.87 15.24 -11.13
C SER A 83 27.35 15.46 -11.43
N ASP A 84 28.22 15.28 -10.45
CA ASP A 84 29.68 15.44 -10.60
C ASP A 84 30.26 14.48 -11.65
N GLN A 85 29.61 13.32 -11.84
CA GLN A 85 29.97 12.32 -12.84
C GLN A 85 29.26 12.52 -14.19
N ASN A 86 28.50 13.60 -14.37
CA ASN A 86 27.66 13.87 -15.54
C ASN A 86 26.68 12.73 -15.89
N LEU A 87 26.20 12.01 -14.87
CA LEU A 87 25.20 10.95 -15.03
C LEU A 87 23.79 11.55 -15.07
N ARG A 88 22.92 10.97 -15.90
CA ARG A 88 21.50 11.30 -15.91
C ARG A 88 20.79 10.55 -14.78
N PHE A 89 20.02 11.26 -13.96
CA PHE A 89 19.26 10.65 -12.87
C PHE A 89 17.86 11.26 -12.74
N ARG A 90 16.98 10.57 -12.01
CA ARG A 90 15.69 11.10 -11.57
C ARG A 90 15.37 10.57 -10.19
N SER A 91 14.73 11.38 -9.34
CA SER A 91 14.20 10.90 -8.07
C SER A 91 12.98 10.03 -8.29
N MET A 92 12.91 8.91 -7.56
CA MET A 92 11.79 7.98 -7.62
C MET A 92 11.40 7.51 -6.22
N VAL A 93 10.11 7.22 -6.04
CA VAL A 93 9.62 6.55 -4.82
C VAL A 93 9.80 5.05 -4.99
N SER A 94 10.34 4.38 -3.97
CA SER A 94 10.36 2.92 -3.94
C SER A 94 8.93 2.39 -3.79
N GLY A 95 8.49 1.54 -4.71
CA GLY A 95 7.20 0.86 -4.64
C GLY A 95 7.20 -0.36 -3.71
N ALA A 96 8.37 -0.87 -3.31
CA ALA A 96 8.55 -2.08 -2.51
C ALA A 96 9.21 -1.79 -1.15
N GLY A 97 8.95 -2.70 -0.20
CA GLY A 97 9.65 -2.73 1.08
C GLY A 97 11.08 -3.23 0.92
N HIS A 98 12.04 -2.57 1.55
CA HIS A 98 13.46 -2.94 1.56
C HIS A 98 14.02 -2.86 2.98
N ASP A 99 15.13 -3.53 3.25
CA ASP A 99 15.80 -3.53 4.56
C ASP A 99 16.13 -2.11 5.06
N THR A 100 16.40 -1.19 4.13
CA THR A 100 16.65 0.23 4.43
C THR A 100 15.49 0.89 5.18
N MET A 101 14.24 0.45 4.97
CA MET A 101 13.09 0.95 5.72
C MET A 101 13.15 0.58 7.20
N ILE A 102 13.73 -0.59 7.53
CA ILE A 102 13.93 -1.05 8.91
C ILE A 102 15.12 -0.30 9.52
N LEU A 103 16.23 -0.17 8.78
CA LEU A 103 17.43 0.53 9.22
C LEU A 103 17.17 2.01 9.56
N GLN A 104 16.27 2.67 8.83
CA GLN A 104 15.86 4.06 9.10
C GLN A 104 15.34 4.23 10.55
N VAL A 105 14.64 3.24 11.10
CA VAL A 105 14.11 3.29 12.47
C VAL A 105 15.24 3.32 13.50
N LEU A 106 16.37 2.66 13.23
CA LEU A 106 17.54 2.64 14.10
C LEU A 106 18.33 3.95 14.06
N LEU A 107 18.39 4.61 12.90
CA LEU A 107 19.15 5.86 12.71
C LEU A 107 18.47 7.10 13.30
N LYS A 108 17.17 7.05 13.63
CA LYS A 108 16.43 8.15 14.29
C LYS A 108 16.59 8.19 15.81
N GLN A 109 17.33 7.25 16.42
CA GLN A 109 17.56 7.20 17.87
C GLN A 109 18.91 7.78 18.33
N GLY A 110 19.65 8.43 17.44
CA GLY A 110 20.86 9.22 17.77
C GLY A 110 20.66 10.68 17.44
#